data_AF-R6BMS5-F1
#
_entry.id   AF-R6BMS5-F1
#
_cell.length_a   1.000
_cell.length_b   1.000
_cell.length_c   1.000
_cell.angle_alpha   90.00
_cell.angle_beta   90.00
_cell.angle_gamma   90.00
#
_symmetry.space_group_name_H-M   'P 1'
#
loop_
_entity.id
_entity.type
_entity.pdbx_description
1 polymer ?
#
loop_
_entity_poly.entity_id
_entity_poly.type
_entity_poly.pdbx_seq_one_letter_code
_entity_poly.pdbx_strand_id
1 'polypeptide(L)'
;MKKEIEEKGEDTYALAKAKVKPEDNKACYYTVTSVKEASVSGLIRTSMLEYAKQFLGNPYVWGGTSLTKGADCSGFVQSIYAEFGYSIPRVAEDQAECATKIPVEDALPGDLIFYQRSDGYIYHVVMSTGDGGTIEAHSSATGIIESTVNENDAVWAVRIISNEDTDILDALKKKDMAADYYDNAVIAKSTEYGSYLGKFKLTAYCSCPICCGVWSGGPTASGAMPTIDHTVAMAGLPFGTELIINGQVYTVEDLGTPYGHVDIYMNNHQAALQFGVQYSDVYLKK
;
A
#
# COMPACT_ATOMS: atom_id res chain seq x y z
N MET A 1 46.31 -13.05 -9.43
CA MET A 1 45.06 -12.79 -8.68
C MET A 1 43.95 -13.77 -9.02
N LYS A 2 43.16 -13.65 -10.12
CA LYS A 2 42.09 -14.64 -10.44
C LYS A 2 42.62 -16.08 -10.57
N LYS A 3 43.72 -16.25 -11.32
CA LYS A 3 44.38 -17.55 -11.54
C LYS A 3 45.05 -18.16 -10.29
N GLU A 4 45.33 -17.37 -9.26
CA GLU A 4 45.95 -17.85 -8.00
C GLU A 4 44.91 -18.25 -6.95
N ILE A 5 43.74 -17.62 -6.97
CA ILE A 5 42.61 -17.93 -6.07
C ILE A 5 42.00 -19.29 -6.45
N GLU A 6 41.91 -19.58 -7.75
CA GLU A 6 41.42 -20.85 -8.28
C GLU A 6 42.31 -22.06 -7.93
N GLU A 7 43.62 -21.86 -7.69
CA GLU A 7 44.57 -22.94 -7.38
C GLU A 7 44.79 -23.17 -5.87
N LYS A 8 44.56 -22.17 -5.01
CA LYS A 8 44.96 -22.23 -3.58
C LYS A 8 43.80 -22.16 -2.57
N GLY A 9 42.57 -21.90 -3.03
CA GLY A 9 41.41 -21.72 -2.16
C GLY A 9 41.40 -20.38 -1.43
N GLU A 10 40.22 -19.76 -1.33
CA GLU A 10 40.01 -18.44 -0.70
C GLU A 10 40.39 -18.43 0.79
N ASP A 11 40.40 -19.59 1.42
CA ASP A 11 40.67 -19.83 2.85
C ASP A 11 42.10 -19.42 3.29
N THR A 12 43.02 -19.23 2.34
CA THR A 12 44.41 -18.83 2.61
C THR A 12 44.64 -17.32 2.62
N TYR A 13 43.63 -16.52 2.27
CA TYR A 13 43.71 -15.06 2.30
C TYR A 13 43.20 -14.50 3.63
N ALA A 14 44.01 -13.66 4.27
CA ALA A 14 43.59 -12.98 5.49
C ALA A 14 42.40 -12.06 5.19
N LEU A 15 41.29 -12.29 5.91
CA LEU A 15 40.11 -11.41 5.88
C LEU A 15 40.55 -9.95 6.07
N ALA A 16 39.97 -9.06 5.29
CA ALA A 16 40.24 -7.63 5.39
C ALA A 16 40.01 -7.17 6.83
N LYS A 17 41.08 -6.69 7.49
CA LYS A 17 40.97 -6.17 8.84
C LYS A 17 40.11 -4.91 8.82
N ALA A 18 39.02 -4.92 9.58
CA ALA A 18 38.17 -3.76 9.79
C ALA A 18 39.02 -2.57 10.28
N LYS A 19 39.14 -1.54 9.45
CA LYS A 19 39.96 -0.35 9.73
C LYS A 19 39.25 0.68 10.62
N VAL A 20 37.94 0.52 10.79
CA VAL A 20 37.07 1.41 11.57
C VAL A 20 36.17 0.52 12.40
N LYS A 21 36.08 0.77 13.70
CA LYS A 21 35.16 0.03 14.55
C LYS A 21 33.72 0.41 14.17
N PRO A 22 32.72 -0.50 14.31
CA PRO A 22 31.33 -0.20 13.95
C PRO A 22 30.80 1.08 14.59
N GLU A 23 31.19 1.34 15.85
CA GLU A 23 30.89 2.55 16.63
C GLU A 23 31.43 3.87 16.03
N ASP A 24 32.47 3.81 15.19
CA ASP A 24 33.13 4.97 14.58
C ASP A 24 32.72 5.20 13.11
N ASN A 25 31.86 4.35 12.54
CA ASN A 25 31.51 4.40 11.12
C ASN A 25 30.38 5.40 10.81
N LYS A 26 30.75 6.63 10.40
CA LYS A 26 30.01 7.61 9.53
C LYS A 26 28.58 7.24 9.08
N ALA A 27 28.53 6.11 8.38
CA ALA A 27 27.43 5.69 7.53
C ALA A 27 26.40 4.80 8.24
N CYS A 28 26.72 4.23 9.42
CA CYS A 28 25.81 3.37 10.17
C CYS A 28 24.84 4.13 11.09
N TYR A 29 24.90 5.46 11.12
CA TYR A 29 24.05 6.31 11.97
C TYR A 29 23.26 7.36 11.19
N TYR A 30 22.85 7.02 9.98
CA TYR A 30 21.56 7.49 9.49
C TYR A 30 20.43 6.74 10.23
N THR A 31 20.38 7.02 11.53
CA THR A 31 19.23 7.11 12.43
C THR A 31 18.01 6.22 12.14
N VAL A 32 18.04 5.06 12.79
CA VAL A 32 16.87 4.34 13.34
C VAL A 32 16.17 5.17 14.46
N THR A 33 16.66 6.37 14.77
CA THR A 33 16.24 7.19 15.91
C THR A 33 15.34 8.39 15.58
N SER A 34 14.78 8.46 14.37
CA SER A 34 13.68 9.41 14.07
C SER A 34 12.59 8.82 13.16
N VAL A 35 12.46 7.50 13.10
CA VAL A 35 11.23 6.90 12.59
C VAL A 35 10.15 7.17 13.63
N LYS A 36 9.34 8.21 13.38
CA LYS A 36 7.95 8.21 13.85
C LYS A 36 7.43 6.83 13.49
N GLU A 37 7.05 6.01 14.47
CA GLU A 37 6.51 4.67 14.21
C GLU A 37 5.52 4.80 13.04
N ALA A 38 5.81 4.12 11.94
CA ALA A 38 4.93 4.16 10.78
C ALA A 38 3.62 3.52 11.25
N SER A 39 2.59 4.34 11.49
CA SER A 39 1.27 3.79 11.77
C SER A 39 0.83 3.04 10.52
N VAL A 40 0.19 1.89 10.70
CA VAL A 40 -0.37 1.11 9.57
C VAL A 40 -1.29 2.00 8.74
N SER A 41 -2.06 2.87 9.41
CA SER A 41 -2.89 3.90 8.78
C SER A 41 -2.09 4.87 7.91
N GLY A 42 -0.89 5.29 8.32
CA GLY A 42 -0.04 6.18 7.54
C GLY A 42 0.48 5.51 6.26
N LEU A 43 0.92 4.26 6.35
CA LEU A 43 1.41 3.49 5.19
C LEU A 43 0.30 3.22 4.17
N ILE A 44 -0.90 2.88 4.63
CA ILE A 44 -2.08 2.68 3.77
C ILE A 44 -2.42 3.98 3.04
N ARG A 45 -2.47 5.11 3.76
CA ARG A 45 -2.79 6.42 3.18
C ARG A 45 -1.79 6.82 2.11
N THR A 46 -0.48 6.69 2.36
CA THR A 46 0.56 6.98 1.37
C THR A 46 0.42 6.08 0.14
N SER A 47 0.25 4.76 0.36
CA SER A 47 0.11 3.80 -0.73
C SER A 47 -1.14 4.06 -1.57
N MET A 48 -2.25 4.45 -0.93
CA MET A 48 -3.51 4.81 -1.60
C MET A 48 -3.34 6.00 -2.52
N LEU A 49 -2.62 7.04 -2.08
CA LEU A 49 -2.36 8.19 -2.92
C LEU A 49 -1.41 7.88 -4.08
N GLU A 50 -0.34 7.13 -3.84
CA GLU A 50 0.58 6.71 -4.92
C GLU A 50 -0.11 5.80 -5.94
N TYR A 51 -1.08 4.98 -5.50
CA TYR A 51 -1.95 4.24 -6.41
C TYR A 51 -2.86 5.17 -7.20
N ALA A 52 -3.56 6.09 -6.54
CA ALA A 52 -4.45 7.05 -7.20
C ALA A 52 -3.74 7.90 -8.26
N LYS A 53 -2.51 8.34 -7.99
CA LYS A 53 -1.68 9.14 -8.92
C LYS A 53 -1.35 8.43 -10.23
N GLN A 54 -1.36 7.10 -10.28
CA GLN A 54 -1.12 6.34 -11.51
C GLN A 54 -2.21 6.56 -12.57
N PHE A 55 -3.36 7.09 -12.17
CA PHE A 55 -4.50 7.31 -13.06
C PHE A 55 -4.66 8.77 -13.49
N LEU A 56 -3.70 9.64 -13.16
CA LEU A 56 -3.71 11.02 -13.63
C LEU A 56 -3.74 11.08 -15.16
N GLY A 57 -4.61 11.93 -15.70
CA GLY A 57 -4.87 12.09 -17.13
C GLY A 57 -5.85 11.08 -17.73
N ASN A 58 -6.28 10.06 -16.98
CA ASN A 58 -7.30 9.12 -17.47
C ASN A 58 -8.69 9.79 -17.53
N PRO A 59 -9.59 9.30 -18.41
CA PRO A 59 -10.83 10.02 -18.71
C PRO A 59 -11.82 10.03 -17.55
N TYR A 60 -12.60 11.10 -17.46
CA TYR A 60 -13.82 11.12 -16.66
C TYR A 60 -14.96 10.52 -17.48
N VAL A 61 -15.72 9.60 -16.89
CA VAL A 61 -16.92 9.02 -17.51
C VAL A 61 -18.03 8.96 -16.47
N TRP A 62 -19.14 9.66 -16.74
CA TRP A 62 -20.33 9.63 -15.88
C TRP A 62 -20.84 8.20 -15.68
N GLY A 63 -21.02 7.79 -14.43
CA GLY A 63 -21.37 6.43 -14.05
C GLY A 63 -20.20 5.43 -14.06
N GLY A 64 -19.03 5.83 -14.54
CA GLY A 64 -17.86 4.96 -14.70
C GLY A 64 -17.18 4.59 -13.37
N THR A 65 -16.64 3.38 -13.33
CA THR A 65 -15.85 2.84 -12.20
C THR A 65 -14.54 2.20 -12.70
N SER A 66 -14.08 2.56 -13.90
CA SER A 66 -12.84 2.01 -14.46
C SER A 66 -11.73 3.03 -14.33
N LEU A 67 -10.71 2.74 -13.52
CA LEU A 67 -9.56 3.63 -13.33
C LEU A 67 -8.77 3.89 -14.63
N THR A 68 -8.91 3.03 -15.65
CA THR A 68 -8.21 3.15 -16.94
C THR A 68 -9.13 3.48 -18.13
N LYS A 69 -10.39 3.02 -18.12
CA LYS A 69 -11.35 3.29 -19.21
C LYS A 69 -12.29 4.46 -18.92
N GLY A 70 -12.28 4.93 -17.68
CA GLY A 70 -12.93 6.13 -17.21
C GLY A 70 -13.81 5.93 -15.99
N ALA A 71 -13.77 6.91 -15.09
CA ALA A 71 -14.50 6.94 -13.84
C ALA A 71 -15.15 8.31 -13.61
N ASP A 72 -16.25 8.36 -12.86
CA ASP A 72 -16.74 9.62 -12.30
C ASP A 72 -16.14 9.86 -10.91
N CYS A 73 -16.48 10.98 -10.26
CA CYS A 73 -15.88 11.37 -8.98
C CYS A 73 -16.02 10.30 -7.90
N SER A 74 -17.25 9.81 -7.69
CA SER A 74 -17.55 8.79 -6.67
C SER A 74 -17.07 7.39 -7.09
N GLY A 75 -17.09 7.07 -8.38
CA GLY A 75 -16.56 5.83 -8.94
C GLY A 75 -15.04 5.74 -8.89
N PHE A 76 -14.34 6.87 -9.02
CA PHE A 76 -12.90 6.96 -8.88
C PHE A 76 -12.48 6.63 -7.44
N VAL A 77 -12.97 7.38 -6.45
CA VAL A 77 -12.63 7.12 -5.05
C VAL A 77 -13.11 5.74 -4.59
N GLN A 78 -14.26 5.26 -5.07
CA GLN A 78 -14.72 3.90 -4.80
C GLN A 78 -13.72 2.85 -5.30
N SER A 79 -13.23 3.00 -6.53
CA SER A 79 -12.30 2.04 -7.13
C SER A 79 -10.93 2.07 -6.45
N ILE A 80 -10.47 3.25 -6.03
CA ILE A 80 -9.26 3.38 -5.21
C ILE A 80 -9.46 2.67 -3.87
N TYR A 81 -10.52 2.98 -3.11
CA TYR A 81 -10.78 2.36 -1.81
C TYR A 81 -10.95 0.83 -1.92
N ALA A 82 -11.57 0.33 -2.98
CA ALA A 82 -11.75 -1.10 -3.23
C ALA A 82 -10.43 -1.85 -3.39
N GLU A 83 -9.42 -1.25 -4.03
CA GLU A 83 -8.08 -1.85 -4.17
C GLU A 83 -7.40 -2.04 -2.80
N PHE A 84 -7.74 -1.19 -1.83
CA PHE A 84 -7.22 -1.22 -0.47
C PHE A 84 -8.14 -1.99 0.49
N GLY A 85 -9.11 -2.75 -0.02
CA GLY A 85 -9.99 -3.60 0.77
C GLY A 85 -11.15 -2.89 1.47
N TYR A 86 -11.37 -1.61 1.16
CA TYR A 86 -12.48 -0.84 1.73
C TYR A 86 -13.67 -0.80 0.76
N SER A 87 -14.85 -1.16 1.26
CA SER A 87 -16.09 -1.02 0.51
C SER A 87 -16.77 0.28 0.91
N ILE A 88 -16.93 1.19 -0.06
CA ILE A 88 -17.68 2.43 0.12
C ILE A 88 -18.86 2.52 -0.85
N PRO A 89 -19.93 3.26 -0.50
CA PRO A 89 -21.10 3.42 -1.37
C PRO A 89 -20.74 3.94 -2.76
N ARG A 90 -21.61 3.69 -3.75
CA ARG A 90 -21.37 4.11 -5.13
C ARG A 90 -21.57 5.61 -5.36
N VAL A 91 -22.49 6.23 -4.64
CA VAL A 91 -22.92 7.61 -4.87
C VAL A 91 -22.27 8.55 -3.86
N ALA A 92 -21.88 9.75 -4.29
CA ALA A 92 -21.17 10.73 -3.46
C ALA A 92 -21.98 11.14 -2.21
N GLU A 93 -23.31 11.26 -2.32
CA GLU A 93 -24.20 11.55 -1.18
C GLU A 93 -24.08 10.47 -0.09
N ASP A 94 -24.14 9.20 -0.47
CA ASP A 94 -24.01 8.09 0.48
C ASP A 94 -22.58 8.00 1.05
N GLN A 95 -21.56 8.29 0.23
CA GLN A 95 -20.17 8.36 0.68
C GLN A 95 -19.96 9.47 1.72
N ALA A 96 -20.69 10.59 1.62
CA ALA A 96 -20.59 11.71 2.56
C ALA A 96 -21.10 11.37 3.97
N GLU A 97 -21.86 10.28 4.11
CA GLU A 97 -22.47 9.81 5.34
C GLU A 97 -21.89 8.46 5.83
N CYS A 98 -20.96 7.85 5.09
CA CYS A 98 -20.58 6.45 5.31
C CYS A 98 -19.63 6.22 6.50
N ALA A 99 -18.99 7.27 7.01
CA ALA A 99 -18.06 7.19 8.13
C ALA A 99 -17.98 8.52 8.91
N THR A 100 -16.97 8.67 9.77
CA THR A 100 -16.82 9.82 10.66
C THR A 100 -16.62 11.11 9.88
N LYS A 101 -17.54 12.06 10.04
CA LYS A 101 -17.42 13.42 9.54
C LYS A 101 -16.39 14.20 10.36
N ILE A 102 -15.51 14.90 9.67
CA ILE A 102 -14.45 15.73 10.24
C ILE A 102 -14.41 17.08 9.52
N PRO A 103 -13.87 18.13 10.18
CA PRO A 103 -13.56 19.39 9.50
C PRO A 103 -12.62 19.17 8.30
N VAL A 104 -12.76 19.99 7.25
CA VAL A 104 -11.97 19.86 6.03
C VAL A 104 -10.49 20.16 6.31
N GLU A 105 -10.22 21.11 7.20
CA GLU A 105 -8.89 21.47 7.67
C GLU A 105 -8.17 20.33 8.43
N ASP A 106 -8.93 19.38 8.99
CA ASP A 106 -8.41 18.20 9.68
C ASP A 106 -8.20 17.02 8.71
N ALA A 107 -8.53 17.18 7.42
CA ALA A 107 -8.43 16.12 6.44
C ALA A 107 -6.98 15.67 6.26
N LEU A 108 -6.76 14.37 6.41
CA LEU A 108 -5.47 13.72 6.18
C LEU A 108 -5.43 13.10 4.78
N PRO A 109 -4.23 12.86 4.24
CA PRO A 109 -4.02 12.05 3.03
C PRO A 109 -4.94 10.82 2.95
N GLY A 110 -5.78 10.72 1.93
CA GLY A 110 -6.75 9.64 1.74
C GLY A 110 -8.17 9.92 2.26
N ASP A 111 -8.39 10.90 3.15
CA ASP A 111 -9.75 11.27 3.56
C ASP A 111 -10.55 11.85 2.39
N LEU A 112 -11.86 11.68 2.39
CA LEU A 112 -12.73 12.14 1.31
C LEU A 112 -13.35 13.49 1.65
N ILE A 113 -13.19 14.49 0.80
CA ILE A 113 -13.80 15.83 0.96
C ILE A 113 -15.00 15.92 0.02
N PHE A 114 -16.13 16.44 0.51
CA PHE A 114 -17.37 16.52 -0.24
C PHE A 114 -17.72 17.96 -0.56
N TYR A 115 -18.20 18.18 -1.80
CA TYR A 115 -18.64 19.49 -2.27
C TYR A 115 -20.16 19.52 -2.41
N GLN A 116 -20.77 20.58 -1.89
CA GLN A 116 -22.20 20.77 -1.81
C GLN A 116 -22.63 22.05 -2.53
N ARG A 117 -23.75 21.99 -3.24
CA ARG A 117 -24.41 23.18 -3.77
C ARG A 117 -25.22 23.89 -2.68
N SER A 118 -25.62 25.13 -2.93
CA SER A 118 -26.44 25.92 -2.01
C SER A 118 -27.82 25.32 -1.68
N ASP A 119 -28.32 24.38 -2.50
CA ASP A 119 -29.56 23.64 -2.26
C ASP A 119 -29.37 22.39 -1.38
N GLY A 120 -28.14 22.14 -0.90
CA GLY A 120 -27.81 21.01 -0.04
C GLY A 120 -27.41 19.74 -0.80
N TYR A 121 -27.39 19.75 -2.13
CA TYR A 121 -27.03 18.57 -2.92
C TYR A 121 -25.51 18.36 -2.98
N ILE A 122 -25.04 17.17 -2.57
CA ILE A 122 -23.64 16.75 -2.72
C ILE A 122 -23.41 16.35 -4.18
N TYR A 123 -22.64 17.14 -4.90
CA TYR A 123 -22.45 16.94 -6.34
C TYR A 123 -21.08 16.37 -6.70
N HIS A 124 -20.12 16.41 -5.77
CA HIS A 124 -18.76 16.00 -6.04
C HIS A 124 -18.03 15.50 -4.79
N VAL A 125 -17.06 14.62 -5.00
CA VAL A 125 -16.19 14.07 -3.98
C VAL A 125 -14.76 14.06 -4.50
N VAL A 126 -13.82 14.42 -3.63
CA VAL A 126 -12.39 14.43 -3.92
C VAL A 126 -11.63 13.70 -2.83
N MET A 127 -10.47 13.13 -3.14
CA MET A 127 -9.60 12.51 -2.14
C MET A 127 -8.53 13.53 -1.73
N SER A 128 -8.39 13.81 -0.43
CA SER A 128 -7.36 14.70 0.11
C SER A 128 -5.98 14.10 -0.10
N THR A 129 -5.03 14.91 -0.59
CA THR A 129 -3.60 14.53 -0.62
C THR A 129 -2.83 15.06 0.60
N GLY A 130 -3.53 15.71 1.53
CA GLY A 130 -2.92 16.52 2.60
C GLY A 130 -2.58 17.94 2.13
N ASP A 131 -2.32 18.83 3.09
CA ASP A 131 -1.87 20.22 2.87
C ASP A 131 -2.75 21.03 1.88
N GLY A 132 -4.06 20.80 1.89
CA GLY A 132 -5.02 21.46 0.99
C GLY A 132 -5.00 20.96 -0.45
N GLY A 133 -4.22 19.94 -0.77
CA GLY A 133 -4.21 19.28 -2.06
C GLY A 133 -5.29 18.20 -2.20
N THR A 134 -5.66 17.89 -3.43
CA THR A 134 -6.68 16.90 -3.78
C THR A 134 -6.30 16.12 -5.04
N ILE A 135 -6.80 14.89 -5.15
CA ILE A 135 -6.85 14.12 -6.38
C ILE A 135 -8.29 13.69 -6.67
N GLU A 136 -8.72 13.86 -7.92
CA GLU A 136 -10.14 13.73 -8.29
C GLU A 136 -10.35 13.35 -9.76
N ALA A 137 -11.43 12.63 -10.04
CA ALA A 137 -12.01 12.58 -11.37
C ALA A 137 -12.87 13.84 -11.56
N HIS A 138 -12.27 14.89 -12.13
CA HIS A 138 -12.80 16.25 -12.10
C HIS A 138 -13.97 16.46 -13.08
N SER A 139 -13.76 16.23 -14.38
CA SER A 139 -14.80 16.42 -15.39
C SER A 139 -14.45 15.79 -16.74
N SER A 140 -15.44 15.62 -17.62
CA SER A 140 -15.22 15.11 -18.99
C SER A 140 -14.19 15.89 -19.81
N ALA A 141 -13.94 17.17 -19.47
CA ALA A 141 -12.97 18.01 -20.17
C ALA A 141 -11.52 17.78 -19.72
N THR A 142 -11.30 17.33 -18.49
CA THR A 142 -9.96 17.28 -17.85
C THR A 142 -9.56 15.90 -17.36
N GLY A 143 -10.52 15.00 -17.13
CA GLY A 143 -10.26 13.67 -16.63
C GLY A 143 -9.90 13.66 -15.14
N ILE A 144 -9.01 12.75 -14.77
CA ILE A 144 -8.45 12.63 -13.42
C ILE A 144 -7.25 13.57 -13.27
N ILE A 145 -7.28 14.45 -12.27
CA ILE A 145 -6.27 15.48 -12.04
C ILE A 145 -5.91 15.60 -10.56
N GLU A 146 -4.78 16.24 -10.29
CA GLU A 146 -4.50 16.85 -8.99
C GLU A 146 -4.95 18.32 -9.02
N SER A 147 -5.47 18.79 -7.89
CA SER A 147 -5.98 20.15 -7.70
C SER A 147 -5.84 20.55 -6.23
N THR A 148 -6.38 21.70 -5.86
CA THR A 148 -6.51 22.15 -4.46
C THR A 148 -7.97 22.12 -4.03
N VAL A 149 -8.21 22.00 -2.73
CA VAL A 149 -9.56 22.05 -2.15
C VAL A 149 -10.29 23.32 -2.61
N ASN A 150 -11.52 23.17 -3.10
CA ASN A 150 -12.41 24.29 -3.38
C ASN A 150 -13.14 24.69 -2.10
N GLU A 151 -12.59 25.65 -1.36
CA GLU A 151 -13.14 26.09 -0.07
C GLU A 151 -14.55 26.71 -0.15
N ASN A 152 -15.01 27.14 -1.33
CA ASN A 152 -16.35 27.72 -1.47
C ASN A 152 -17.45 26.65 -1.42
N ASP A 153 -17.16 25.47 -1.95
CA ASP A 153 -18.13 24.40 -2.10
C ASP A 153 -17.89 23.25 -1.10
N ALA A 154 -16.71 23.19 -0.48
CA ALA A 154 -16.35 22.18 0.51
C ALA A 154 -17.16 22.33 1.80
N VAL A 155 -17.76 21.24 2.25
CA VAL A 155 -18.62 21.22 3.45
C VAL A 155 -18.02 20.45 4.62
N TRP A 156 -17.60 19.21 4.40
CA TRP A 156 -16.89 18.40 5.39
C TRP A 156 -16.05 17.34 4.69
N ALA A 157 -15.14 16.74 5.46
CA ALA A 157 -14.46 15.52 5.06
C ALA A 157 -14.97 14.31 5.82
N VAL A 158 -14.80 13.12 5.26
CA VAL A 158 -15.12 11.84 5.88
C VAL A 158 -13.84 11.03 6.03
N ARG A 159 -13.60 10.58 7.26
CA ARG A 159 -12.47 9.72 7.62
C ARG A 159 -12.91 8.26 7.69
N ILE A 160 -12.48 7.49 6.70
CA ILE A 160 -12.74 6.04 6.61
C ILE A 160 -11.59 5.24 7.25
N ILE A 161 -10.34 5.69 7.07
CA ILE A 161 -9.16 5.07 7.68
C ILE A 161 -8.95 5.69 9.07
N SER A 162 -9.15 4.92 10.15
CA SER A 162 -8.99 5.45 11.52
C SER A 162 -7.56 5.93 11.79
N ASN A 163 -7.43 6.96 12.63
CA ASN A 163 -6.13 7.50 13.05
C ASN A 163 -5.49 6.69 14.18
N GLU A 164 -6.30 5.93 14.90
CA GLU A 164 -5.88 5.11 16.03
C GLU A 164 -5.94 3.63 15.67
N ASP A 165 -4.86 2.91 15.97
CA ASP A 165 -4.83 1.44 15.97
C ASP A 165 -5.67 0.86 17.15
N THR A 166 -6.18 1.71 18.06
CA THR A 166 -6.78 1.36 19.37
C THR A 166 -8.32 1.37 19.46
N ASP A 167 -9.04 2.24 18.73
CA ASP A 167 -10.51 2.36 18.84
C ASP A 167 -11.27 1.10 18.40
N ILE A 168 -10.67 0.37 17.48
CA ILE A 168 -11.11 -0.94 17.02
C ILE A 168 -11.14 -1.94 18.19
N LEU A 169 -10.13 -1.92 19.07
CA LEU A 169 -10.01 -2.86 20.19
C LEU A 169 -11.05 -2.60 21.28
N ASP A 170 -11.42 -1.34 21.52
CA ASP A 170 -12.41 -0.96 22.53
C ASP A 170 -13.86 -1.10 22.04
N ALA A 171 -14.11 -0.97 20.74
CA ALA A 171 -15.38 -1.32 20.13
C ALA A 171 -15.64 -2.85 20.16
N LEU A 172 -14.60 -3.66 19.98
CA LEU A 172 -14.65 -5.13 20.03
C LEU A 172 -14.88 -5.69 21.44
N LYS A 173 -14.33 -5.07 22.49
CA LYS A 173 -14.54 -5.50 23.89
C LYS A 173 -15.96 -5.23 24.40
N LYS A 174 -16.67 -4.25 23.83
CA LYS A 174 -17.99 -3.81 24.31
C LYS A 174 -19.17 -4.61 23.75
N LYS A 175 -18.98 -5.40 22.69
CA LYS A 175 -20.06 -6.14 22.03
C LYS A 175 -19.81 -7.64 22.05
N ASP A 176 -20.22 -8.26 23.15
CA ASP A 176 -20.59 -9.67 23.14
C ASP A 176 -21.93 -9.79 22.37
N MET A 177 -21.96 -10.59 21.29
CA MET A 177 -23.11 -10.90 20.39
C MET A 177 -23.42 -9.84 19.29
N ALA A 178 -23.81 -10.15 18.03
CA ALA A 178 -24.25 -11.37 17.36
C ALA A 178 -23.94 -11.32 15.84
N ALA A 179 -23.92 -12.51 15.24
CA ALA A 179 -23.59 -12.87 13.87
C ALA A 179 -24.52 -12.28 12.77
N ASP A 180 -24.01 -12.33 11.52
CA ASP A 180 -24.76 -12.35 10.25
C ASP A 180 -24.78 -11.11 9.33
N TYR A 181 -23.89 -10.12 9.48
CA TYR A 181 -23.83 -9.01 8.48
C TYR A 181 -22.44 -8.44 8.10
N TYR A 182 -21.32 -8.88 8.70
CA TYR A 182 -20.00 -8.26 8.44
C TYR A 182 -18.84 -9.24 8.20
N ASP A 183 -19.12 -10.49 7.83
CA ASP A 183 -18.10 -11.54 7.69
C ASP A 183 -17.18 -11.42 6.45
N ASN A 184 -17.17 -10.28 5.74
CA ASN A 184 -16.29 -10.07 4.58
C ASN A 184 -15.63 -8.68 4.49
N ALA A 185 -15.71 -7.84 5.53
CA ALA A 185 -15.07 -6.52 5.49
C ALA A 185 -14.74 -6.01 6.90
N VAL A 186 -13.93 -6.75 7.65
CA VAL A 186 -13.46 -6.29 8.98
C VAL A 186 -12.02 -6.73 9.23
N ILE A 187 -11.13 -5.74 9.10
CA ILE A 187 -10.15 -5.32 10.11
C ILE A 187 -9.17 -6.36 10.67
N ALA A 188 -7.94 -5.88 10.70
CA ALA A 188 -6.80 -6.42 11.40
C ALA A 188 -7.07 -7.03 12.77
N LYS A 189 -7.20 -8.36 12.81
CA LYS A 189 -6.79 -9.11 14.00
C LYS A 189 -5.29 -8.89 14.18
N SER A 190 -4.88 -8.16 15.20
CA SER A 190 -3.56 -8.38 15.78
C SER A 190 -3.57 -9.80 16.33
N THR A 191 -2.91 -10.69 15.60
CA THR A 191 -2.67 -12.06 16.00
C THR A 191 -1.23 -12.15 16.53
N GLU A 192 -0.80 -13.34 16.93
CA GLU A 192 0.63 -13.66 17.09
C GLU A 192 1.48 -13.19 15.90
N TYR A 193 0.88 -13.05 14.71
CA TYR A 193 1.53 -12.72 13.45
C TYR A 193 1.76 -11.22 13.18
N GLY A 194 1.22 -10.30 13.99
CA GLY A 194 1.39 -8.85 13.80
C GLY A 194 0.16 -8.11 13.26
N SER A 195 0.34 -6.94 12.63
CA SER A 195 -0.74 -6.04 12.20
C SER A 195 -1.24 -6.39 10.80
N TYR A 196 -2.46 -6.87 10.66
CA TYR A 196 -3.03 -7.19 9.33
C TYR A 196 -3.02 -5.97 8.40
N LEU A 197 -2.55 -6.20 7.18
CA LEU A 197 -2.56 -5.22 6.10
C LEU A 197 -3.80 -5.40 5.20
N GLY A 198 -4.29 -6.62 5.02
CA GLY A 198 -5.45 -6.86 4.16
C GLY A 198 -5.38 -8.20 3.46
N LYS A 199 -6.39 -8.47 2.62
CA LYS A 199 -6.39 -9.62 1.72
C LYS A 199 -5.79 -9.22 0.38
N PHE A 200 -4.63 -9.76 0.06
CA PHE A 200 -3.86 -9.36 -1.11
C PHE A 200 -3.94 -10.43 -2.18
N LYS A 201 -3.90 -9.99 -3.44
CA LYS A 201 -3.57 -10.85 -4.56
C LYS A 201 -2.11 -11.29 -4.42
N LEU A 202 -1.87 -12.58 -4.47
CA LEU A 202 -0.54 -13.14 -4.53
C LEU A 202 -0.28 -13.67 -5.92
N THR A 203 0.84 -13.30 -6.51
CA THR A 203 1.42 -14.01 -7.66
C THR A 203 2.87 -14.36 -7.37
N ALA A 204 3.52 -15.03 -8.31
CA ALA A 204 4.90 -15.45 -8.13
C ALA A 204 5.75 -15.09 -9.34
N TYR A 205 7.03 -14.87 -9.07
CA TYR A 205 8.03 -14.57 -10.08
C TYR A 205 9.33 -15.31 -9.77
N CYS A 206 10.27 -15.32 -10.70
CA CYS A 206 11.61 -15.85 -10.49
C CYS A 206 12.61 -15.03 -11.28
N SER A 207 13.91 -15.23 -11.07
CA SER A 207 14.96 -14.44 -11.75
C SER A 207 15.12 -14.73 -13.25
N CYS A 208 14.20 -15.46 -13.90
CA CYS A 208 14.35 -15.80 -15.32
C CYS A 208 14.06 -14.59 -16.24
N PRO A 209 14.50 -14.62 -17.51
CA PRO A 209 14.26 -13.53 -18.45
C PRO A 209 12.77 -13.29 -18.77
N ILE A 210 11.91 -14.29 -18.57
CA ILE A 210 10.47 -14.17 -18.81
C ILE A 210 9.82 -13.31 -17.71
N CYS A 211 10.21 -13.51 -16.45
CA CYS A 211 9.63 -12.81 -15.31
C CYS A 211 10.31 -11.44 -15.07
N CYS A 212 11.63 -11.35 -15.22
CA CYS A 212 12.40 -10.16 -14.85
C CYS A 212 12.93 -9.36 -16.06
N GLY A 213 12.78 -9.86 -17.28
CA GLY A 213 13.27 -9.20 -18.49
C GLY A 213 14.78 -8.92 -18.41
N VAL A 214 15.15 -7.65 -18.57
CA VAL A 214 16.55 -7.18 -18.52
C VAL A 214 17.21 -7.34 -17.15
N TRP A 215 16.42 -7.54 -16.09
CA TRP A 215 16.88 -7.70 -14.71
C TRP A 215 17.10 -9.17 -14.33
N SER A 216 17.03 -10.09 -15.30
CA SER A 216 17.20 -11.52 -15.07
C SER A 216 18.55 -11.86 -14.44
N GLY A 217 18.52 -12.70 -13.40
CA GLY A 217 19.69 -13.14 -12.64
C GLY A 217 20.36 -12.06 -11.79
N GLY A 218 19.80 -10.85 -11.75
CA GLY A 218 20.32 -9.72 -10.97
C GLY A 218 19.78 -9.66 -9.54
N PRO A 219 20.30 -8.73 -8.72
CA PRO A 219 19.76 -8.45 -7.40
C PRO A 219 18.38 -7.79 -7.50
N THR A 220 17.63 -7.86 -6.40
CA THR A 220 16.39 -7.10 -6.16
C THR A 220 16.64 -5.60 -6.13
N ALA A 221 15.59 -4.79 -6.16
CA ALA A 221 15.69 -3.34 -6.02
C ALA A 221 16.39 -2.85 -4.73
N SER A 222 16.34 -3.63 -3.64
CA SER A 222 17.09 -3.35 -2.41
C SER A 222 18.60 -3.64 -2.51
N GLY A 223 19.04 -4.34 -3.58
CA GLY A 223 20.40 -4.81 -3.76
C GLY A 223 20.68 -6.22 -3.22
N ALA A 224 19.72 -6.84 -2.51
CA ALA A 224 19.83 -8.22 -2.04
C ALA A 224 19.57 -9.22 -3.19
N MET A 225 20.20 -10.40 -3.14
CA MET A 225 19.85 -11.50 -4.05
C MET A 225 18.55 -12.15 -3.59
N PRO A 226 17.55 -12.32 -4.46
CA PRO A 226 16.27 -12.86 -4.05
C PRO A 226 16.39 -14.33 -3.65
N THR A 227 15.70 -14.72 -2.58
CA THR A 227 15.68 -16.10 -2.07
C THR A 227 14.25 -16.58 -1.78
N ILE A 228 14.01 -17.88 -1.99
CA ILE A 228 12.70 -18.48 -1.67
C ILE A 228 12.40 -18.41 -0.18
N ASP A 229 11.12 -18.39 0.16
CA ASP A 229 10.61 -18.33 1.54
C ASP A 229 11.11 -17.09 2.32
N HIS A 230 11.59 -16.08 1.60
CA HIS A 230 12.11 -14.82 2.15
C HIS A 230 11.72 -13.64 1.27
N THR A 231 12.13 -13.60 0.01
CA THR A 231 11.97 -12.39 -0.81
C THR A 231 10.56 -12.23 -1.38
N VAL A 232 10.01 -11.03 -1.25
CA VAL A 232 8.81 -10.58 -1.98
C VAL A 232 9.03 -9.24 -2.66
N ALA A 233 8.32 -9.02 -3.77
CA ALA A 233 8.20 -7.72 -4.42
C ALA A 233 6.85 -7.09 -4.10
N MET A 234 6.89 -5.86 -3.59
CA MET A 234 5.69 -5.07 -3.30
C MET A 234 6.05 -3.58 -3.31
N ALA A 235 5.28 -2.77 -4.04
CA ALA A 235 5.46 -1.32 -3.99
C ALA A 235 4.72 -0.71 -2.79
N GLY A 236 5.22 0.44 -2.30
CA GLY A 236 4.58 1.20 -1.22
C GLY A 236 5.01 0.84 0.20
N LEU A 237 5.88 -0.17 0.38
CA LEU A 237 6.50 -0.50 1.66
C LEU A 237 8.02 -0.24 1.62
N PRO A 238 8.64 0.23 2.72
CA PRO A 238 10.09 0.32 2.83
C PRO A 238 10.76 -1.05 2.64
N PHE A 239 11.93 -1.08 2.01
CA PHE A 239 12.73 -2.31 1.95
C PHE A 239 13.12 -2.78 3.36
N GLY A 240 13.11 -4.08 3.57
CA GLY A 240 13.31 -4.70 4.89
C GLY A 240 12.02 -4.86 5.69
N THR A 241 10.87 -4.37 5.20
CA THR A 241 9.58 -4.61 5.84
C THR A 241 9.27 -6.10 5.84
N GLU A 242 8.94 -6.65 7.02
CA GLU A 242 8.59 -8.05 7.17
C GLU A 242 7.07 -8.27 7.09
N LEU A 243 6.64 -9.13 6.17
CA LEU A 243 5.26 -9.53 5.96
C LEU A 243 5.04 -10.97 6.42
N ILE A 244 3.90 -11.26 7.05
CA ILE A 244 3.46 -12.62 7.33
C ILE A 244 2.33 -12.97 6.38
N ILE A 245 2.52 -14.04 5.60
CA ILE A 245 1.58 -14.52 4.59
C ILE A 245 1.47 -16.04 4.78
N ASN A 246 0.25 -16.55 5.01
CA ASN A 246 0.02 -17.97 5.33
C ASN A 246 0.91 -18.50 6.49
N GLY A 247 1.26 -17.65 7.45
CA GLY A 247 2.13 -17.99 8.58
C GLY A 247 3.63 -18.00 8.28
N GLN A 248 4.04 -17.76 7.04
CA GLN A 248 5.46 -17.60 6.65
C GLN A 248 5.84 -16.12 6.67
N VAL A 249 7.06 -15.84 7.15
CA VAL A 249 7.63 -14.48 7.12
C VAL A 249 8.37 -14.26 5.81
N TYR A 250 8.09 -13.15 5.15
CA TYR A 250 8.75 -12.64 3.95
C TYR A 250 9.28 -11.24 4.20
N THR A 251 10.30 -10.82 3.46
CA THR A 251 10.91 -9.51 3.49
C THR A 251 10.69 -8.81 2.16
N VAL A 252 10.18 -7.58 2.20
CA VAL A 252 10.06 -6.71 1.03
C VAL A 252 11.45 -6.26 0.62
N GLU A 253 11.97 -6.80 -0.48
CA GLU A 253 13.31 -6.50 -1.00
C GLU A 253 13.28 -6.01 -2.44
N ASP A 254 12.15 -6.16 -3.13
CA ASP A 254 12.02 -5.84 -4.54
C ASP A 254 10.80 -4.95 -4.82
N LEU A 255 10.82 -4.28 -5.96
CA LEU A 255 9.72 -3.41 -6.39
C LEU A 255 8.71 -4.23 -7.19
N GLY A 256 7.51 -4.35 -6.65
CA GLY A 256 6.41 -5.10 -7.25
C GLY A 256 5.27 -4.20 -7.71
N THR A 257 4.11 -4.82 -7.82
CA THR A 257 2.85 -4.13 -8.10
C THR A 257 2.44 -3.25 -6.91
N PRO A 258 1.64 -2.19 -7.12
CA PRO A 258 1.08 -1.38 -6.01
C PRO A 258 0.34 -2.20 -4.95
N TYR A 259 0.10 -1.56 -3.80
CA TYR A 259 -0.54 -2.16 -2.63
C TYR A 259 -1.82 -2.94 -2.96
N GLY A 260 -2.03 -4.05 -2.26
CA GLY A 260 -3.07 -5.05 -2.58
C GLY A 260 -2.55 -6.23 -3.40
N HIS A 261 -1.29 -6.19 -3.83
CA HIS A 261 -0.64 -7.28 -4.57
C HIS A 261 0.80 -7.52 -4.06
N VAL A 262 1.10 -8.77 -3.70
CA VAL A 262 2.47 -9.24 -3.38
C VAL A 262 2.94 -10.26 -4.41
N ASP A 263 4.14 -10.07 -4.96
CA ASP A 263 4.81 -11.04 -5.83
C ASP A 263 5.82 -11.86 -5.02
N ILE A 264 5.56 -13.15 -4.84
CA ILE A 264 6.41 -14.08 -4.08
C ILE A 264 7.53 -14.60 -4.98
N TYR A 265 8.77 -14.47 -4.53
CA TYR A 265 9.91 -15.00 -5.26
C TYR A 265 9.96 -16.54 -5.19
N MET A 266 10.22 -17.16 -6.35
CA MET A 266 10.34 -18.59 -6.54
C MET A 266 11.68 -18.94 -7.20
N ASN A 267 12.21 -20.13 -6.89
CA ASN A 267 13.50 -20.59 -7.42
C ASN A 267 13.53 -20.79 -8.94
N ASN A 268 12.37 -21.02 -9.57
CA ASN A 268 12.29 -21.24 -11.01
C ASN A 268 10.92 -20.88 -11.59
N HIS A 269 10.88 -20.76 -12.91
CA HIS A 269 9.69 -20.35 -13.64
C HIS A 269 8.53 -21.35 -13.52
N GLN A 270 8.81 -22.64 -13.48
CA GLN A 270 7.78 -23.66 -13.34
C GLN A 270 7.06 -23.56 -11.98
N ALA A 271 7.81 -23.32 -10.91
CA ALA A 271 7.27 -23.10 -9.57
C ALA A 271 6.41 -21.82 -9.52
N ALA A 272 6.86 -20.74 -10.16
CA ALA A 272 6.07 -19.51 -10.27
C ALA A 272 4.74 -19.72 -11.02
N LEU A 273 4.74 -20.49 -12.12
CA LEU A 273 3.51 -20.84 -12.84
C LEU A 273 2.57 -21.73 -12.01
N GLN A 274 3.12 -22.70 -11.27
CA GLN A 274 2.34 -23.60 -10.42
C GLN A 274 1.72 -22.90 -9.22
N PHE A 275 2.38 -21.87 -8.69
CA PHE A 275 1.83 -21.04 -7.63
C PHE A 275 0.53 -20.36 -8.07
N GLY A 276 0.50 -19.87 -9.31
CA GLY A 276 -0.68 -19.26 -9.92
C GLY A 276 -1.06 -17.92 -9.27
N VAL A 277 -2.35 -17.56 -9.36
CA VAL A 277 -2.92 -16.43 -8.64
C VAL A 277 -3.61 -16.96 -7.40
N GLN A 278 -3.26 -16.41 -6.24
CA GLN A 278 -3.89 -16.73 -4.97
C GLN A 278 -4.36 -15.45 -4.28
N TYR A 279 -5.16 -15.60 -3.23
CA TYR A 279 -5.53 -14.48 -2.37
C TYR A 279 -5.33 -14.91 -0.92
N SER A 280 -4.56 -14.14 -0.17
CA SER A 280 -4.27 -14.43 1.24
C SER A 280 -4.36 -13.18 2.06
N ASP A 281 -4.69 -13.38 3.33
CA ASP A 281 -4.44 -12.42 4.37
C ASP A 281 -2.93 -12.18 4.53
N VAL A 282 -2.55 -10.91 4.58
CA VAL A 282 -1.18 -10.42 4.76
C VAL A 282 -1.12 -9.60 6.04
N TYR A 283 -0.09 -9.83 6.85
CA TYR A 283 0.16 -9.10 8.10
C TYR A 283 1.54 -8.45 8.05
N LEU A 284 1.70 -7.32 8.71
CA LEU A 284 2.96 -6.67 9.01
C LEU A 284 3.51 -7.26 10.31
N LYS A 285 4.69 -7.87 10.25
CA LYS A 285 5.37 -8.39 11.44
C LYS A 285 5.82 -7.22 12.33
N LYS A 286 5.57 -7.33 13.64
CA LYS A 286 5.98 -6.34 14.65
C LYS A 286 7.46 -6.44 14.98
#